data_AF-A0A7W0Z155-F1
#
_entry.id   AF-A0A7W0Z155-F1
#
_cell.length_a   1.000
_cell.length_b   1.000
_cell.length_c   1.000
_cell.angle_alpha   90.00
_cell.angle_beta   90.00
_cell.angle_gamma   90.00
#
_symmetry.space_group_name_H-M   'P 1'
#
loop_
_entity.id
_entity.type
_entity.pdbx_description
1 polymer ?
#
loop_
_entity_poly.entity_id
_entity_poly.type
_entity_poly.pdbx_seq_one_letter_code
_entity_poly.pdbx_strand_id
1 'polypeptide(L)'
;MRTNPGGASKRPQRIDAYLNLHEAHLARFRDHFLIENDLDFGYRKREVRVGGRLHFVHDLILDVDIKLAVDADRRVRVIRYRFNAALLRDRHRPILRYDNAHAYPGHPDAHHKHVFDPLDPAALGTVEWVGEELQPDLGAVIDELFAWWFEKGRFLGLGEG
;
A
#
# COMPACT_ATOMS: atom_id res chain seq x y z
N MET A 1 -1.40 1.68 -22.25
CA MET A 1 -2.27 0.70 -21.57
C MET A 1 -1.55 0.30 -20.30
N ARG A 2 -1.90 0.89 -19.16
CA ARG A 2 -1.26 0.58 -17.87
C ARG A 2 -1.85 -0.75 -17.39
N THR A 3 -1.06 -1.81 -17.43
CA THR A 3 -1.41 -3.10 -16.84
C THR A 3 -1.20 -2.97 -15.33
N ASN A 4 -2.28 -2.90 -14.55
CA ASN A 4 -2.19 -2.96 -13.09
C ASN A 4 -1.57 -4.31 -12.68
N PRO A 5 -0.38 -4.33 -12.06
CA PRO A 5 0.22 -5.57 -11.60
C PRO A 5 -0.43 -5.96 -10.27
N GLY A 6 -1.12 -7.11 -10.25
CA GLY A 6 -1.48 -7.79 -9.01
C GLY A 6 -2.73 -7.27 -8.29
N GLY A 7 -3.92 -7.65 -8.77
CA GLY A 7 -5.07 -7.72 -7.88
C GLY A 7 -4.84 -8.86 -6.88
N ALA A 8 -4.96 -8.57 -5.57
CA ALA A 8 -4.85 -9.59 -4.54
C ALA A 8 -5.81 -10.75 -4.83
N SER A 9 -5.39 -11.99 -4.56
CA SER A 9 -6.28 -13.16 -4.73
C SER A 9 -7.54 -12.98 -3.86
N LYS A 10 -8.69 -12.79 -4.52
CA LYS A 10 -10.02 -12.56 -3.92
C LYS A 10 -10.51 -13.70 -3.01
N ARG A 11 -9.84 -14.87 -3.04
CA ARG A 11 -10.23 -16.01 -2.22
C ARG A 11 -9.68 -15.82 -0.81
N PRO A 12 -10.51 -15.99 0.25
CA PRO A 12 -10.01 -15.99 1.61
C PRO A 12 -8.84 -16.96 1.75
N GLN A 13 -7.68 -16.42 2.11
CA GLN A 13 -6.46 -17.20 2.28
C GLN A 13 -6.29 -17.52 3.75
N ARG A 14 -5.65 -18.65 4.09
CA ARG A 14 -5.26 -18.90 5.47
C ARG A 14 -4.32 -17.78 5.93
N ILE A 15 -4.47 -17.36 7.17
CA ILE A 15 -3.69 -16.26 7.73
C ILE A 15 -2.17 -16.47 7.58
N ASP A 16 -1.68 -17.70 7.83
CA ASP A 16 -0.25 -17.99 7.72
C ASP A 16 0.24 -17.83 6.27
N ALA A 17 -0.58 -18.21 5.28
CA ALA A 17 -0.26 -18.01 3.87
C ALA A 17 -0.29 -16.53 3.48
N TYR A 18 -1.25 -15.76 3.99
CA TYR A 18 -1.33 -14.32 3.78
C TYR A 18 -0.08 -13.60 4.32
N LEU A 19 0.37 -13.95 5.53
CA LEU A 19 1.57 -13.38 6.14
C LEU A 19 2.85 -13.80 5.40
N ASN A 20 2.95 -15.07 5.01
CA ASN A 20 4.10 -15.56 4.23
C ASN A 20 4.21 -14.86 2.87
N LEU A 21 3.09 -14.58 2.21
CA LEU A 21 3.08 -13.84 0.94
C LEU A 21 3.61 -12.42 1.12
N HIS A 22 3.20 -11.73 2.20
CA HIS A 22 3.71 -10.40 2.52
C HIS A 22 5.21 -10.40 2.79
N GLU A 23 5.68 -11.32 3.63
CA GLU A 23 7.09 -11.44 3.96
C GLU A 23 7.94 -11.76 2.73
N ALA A 24 7.47 -12.69 1.88
CA ALA A 24 8.14 -13.02 0.62
C ALA A 24 8.20 -11.81 -0.34
N HIS A 25 7.15 -10.98 -0.37
CA HIS A 25 7.15 -9.78 -1.21
C HIS A 25 8.10 -8.70 -0.69
N LEU A 26 8.12 -8.46 0.62
CA LEU A 26 9.07 -7.54 1.25
C LEU A 26 10.53 -7.98 1.03
N ALA A 27 10.79 -9.29 1.13
CA ALA A 27 12.12 -9.85 0.92
C ALA A 27 12.71 -9.52 -0.46
N ARG A 28 11.87 -9.37 -1.50
CA ARG A 28 12.31 -8.98 -2.84
C ARG A 28 12.99 -7.61 -2.88
N PHE A 29 12.67 -6.70 -1.96
CA PHE A 29 13.13 -5.31 -1.96
C PHE A 29 14.23 -5.01 -0.95
N ARG A 30 14.54 -5.94 -0.04
CA ARG A 30 15.46 -5.73 1.09
C ARG A 30 16.86 -5.27 0.68
N ASP A 31 17.36 -5.76 -0.44
CA ASP A 31 18.75 -5.51 -0.84
C ASP A 31 18.94 -4.22 -1.65
N HIS A 32 17.86 -3.51 -2.01
CA HIS A 32 17.97 -2.39 -2.97
C HIS A 32 16.94 -1.26 -2.82
N PHE A 33 15.84 -1.46 -2.10
CA PHE A 33 14.77 -0.47 -2.03
C PHE A 33 14.19 -0.30 -0.63
N LEU A 34 13.88 -1.40 0.07
CA LEU A 34 13.36 -1.39 1.45
C LEU A 34 14.53 -1.29 2.44
N ILE A 35 14.51 -0.28 3.31
CA ILE A 35 15.53 -0.03 4.34
C ILE A 35 15.10 -0.59 5.70
N GLU A 36 13.86 -0.30 6.12
CA GLU A 36 13.35 -0.67 7.45
C GLU A 36 11.90 -1.13 7.36
N ASN A 37 11.55 -2.12 8.18
CA ASN A 37 10.22 -2.70 8.25
C ASN A 37 9.70 -2.65 9.69
N ASP A 38 8.88 -1.64 9.99
CA ASP A 38 8.23 -1.46 11.30
C ASP A 38 6.76 -1.90 11.29
N LEU A 39 6.42 -2.91 10.49
CA LEU A 39 5.08 -3.48 10.52
C LEU A 39 4.89 -4.38 11.74
N ASP A 40 3.82 -4.12 12.50
CA ASP A 40 3.38 -4.94 13.62
C ASP A 40 2.08 -5.69 13.30
N PHE A 41 1.92 -6.85 13.92
CA PHE A 41 0.80 -7.77 13.72
C PHE A 41 0.05 -7.97 15.05
N GLY A 42 -1.08 -7.26 15.19
CA GLY A 42 -1.94 -7.36 16.36
C GLY A 42 -3.08 -8.35 16.16
N TYR A 43 -3.23 -9.30 17.07
CA TYR A 43 -4.33 -10.28 17.06
C TYR A 43 -5.39 -9.91 18.11
N ARG A 44 -6.67 -9.85 17.71
CA ARG A 44 -7.79 -9.63 18.63
C ARG A 44 -9.01 -10.45 18.22
N LYS A 45 -9.30 -11.52 18.96
CA LYS A 45 -10.45 -12.43 18.71
C LYS A 45 -10.44 -12.95 17.26
N ARG A 46 -11.39 -12.49 16.44
CA ARG A 46 -11.56 -12.85 15.02
C ARG A 46 -11.08 -11.73 14.09
N GLU A 47 -10.16 -10.91 14.56
CA GLU A 47 -9.59 -9.80 13.82
C GLU A 47 -8.07 -9.81 13.92
N VAL A 48 -7.41 -9.44 12.82
CA VAL A 48 -5.97 -9.18 12.77
C VAL A 48 -5.77 -7.78 12.23
N ARG A 49 -4.88 -7.03 12.88
CA ARG A 49 -4.41 -5.74 12.41
C ARG A 49 -2.97 -5.88 11.96
N VAL A 50 -2.68 -5.36 10.77
CA VAL A 50 -1.32 -5.16 10.28
C VAL A 50 -1.12 -3.67 10.20
N GLY A 51 -0.17 -3.10 10.93
CA GLY A 51 0.01 -1.66 10.94
C GLY A 51 1.42 -1.25 11.27
N GLY A 52 1.83 -0.11 10.73
CA GLY A 52 3.18 0.41 10.95
C GLY A 52 3.66 1.19 9.73
N ARG A 53 4.98 1.28 9.60
CA ARG A 53 5.62 2.02 8.52
C ARG A 53 6.72 1.18 7.88
N LEU A 54 6.81 1.26 6.58
CA LEU A 54 7.97 0.80 5.82
C LEU A 54 8.79 2.02 5.42
N HIS A 55 10.12 1.93 5.55
CA HIS A 55 11.06 2.94 5.08
C HIS A 55 11.81 2.40 3.87
N PHE A 56 11.93 3.23 2.85
CA PHE A 56 12.61 2.93 1.60
C PHE A 56 13.71 3.96 1.34
N VAL A 57 14.54 3.69 0.34
CA VAL A 57 15.58 4.61 -0.12
C VAL A 57 15.04 6.01 -0.42
N HIS A 58 15.90 7.02 -0.29
CA HIS A 58 15.56 8.42 -0.60
C HIS A 58 14.38 8.97 0.21
N ASP A 59 14.32 8.59 1.50
CA ASP A 59 13.31 9.06 2.46
C ASP A 59 11.86 8.78 2.04
N LEU A 60 11.66 7.76 1.21
CA LEU A 60 10.34 7.26 0.88
C LEU A 60 9.81 6.42 2.03
N ILE A 61 8.52 6.59 2.32
CA ILE A 61 7.83 5.80 3.34
C ILE A 61 6.49 5.29 2.83
N LEU A 62 6.02 4.19 3.42
CA LEU A 62 4.67 3.67 3.25
C LEU A 62 4.05 3.41 4.62
N ASP A 63 3.08 4.24 5.01
CA ASP A 63 2.25 3.95 6.17
C ASP A 63 1.21 2.89 5.80
N VAL A 64 1.12 1.85 6.62
CA VAL A 64 0.22 0.71 6.43
C VAL A 64 -0.73 0.61 7.62
N ASP A 65 -2.02 0.45 7.34
CA ASP A 65 -3.03 0.06 8.34
C ASP A 65 -4.06 -0.86 7.66
N ILE A 66 -4.01 -2.14 7.96
CA ILE A 66 -4.89 -3.17 7.41
C ILE A 66 -5.65 -3.81 8.57
N LYS A 67 -6.96 -3.94 8.40
CA LYS A 67 -7.83 -4.71 9.28
C LYS A 67 -8.39 -5.92 8.53
N LEU A 68 -8.15 -7.09 9.08
CA LEU A 68 -8.59 -8.38 8.54
C LEU A 68 -9.66 -8.99 9.46
N ALA A 69 -10.72 -9.55 8.87
CA ALA A 69 -11.61 -10.50 9.55
C ALA A 69 -11.01 -11.90 9.42
N VAL A 70 -11.11 -12.69 10.49
CA VAL A 70 -10.67 -14.09 10.54
C VAL A 70 -11.87 -15.00 10.78
N ASP A 71 -12.10 -15.97 9.90
CA ASP A 71 -13.15 -16.96 10.05
C ASP A 71 -12.73 -18.14 10.97
N ALA A 72 -13.62 -19.12 11.16
CA ALA A 72 -13.36 -20.30 11.98
C ALA A 72 -12.24 -21.19 11.43
N ASP A 73 -12.02 -21.17 10.10
CA ASP A 73 -10.98 -21.92 9.40
C ASP A 73 -9.65 -21.14 9.32
N ARG A 74 -9.54 -20.03 10.08
CA ARG A 74 -8.41 -19.09 10.04
C ARG A 74 -8.14 -18.50 8.66
N ARG A 75 -9.17 -18.36 7.82
CA ARG A 75 -9.06 -17.60 6.58
C ARG A 75 -9.28 -16.12 6.85
N VAL A 76 -8.52 -15.29 6.15
CA VAL A 76 -8.57 -13.83 6.29
C VAL A 76 -9.30 -13.18 5.14
N ARG A 77 -10.03 -12.11 5.44
CA ARG A 77 -10.62 -11.18 4.47
C ARG A 77 -10.29 -9.76 4.88
N VAL A 78 -9.84 -8.93 3.95
CA VAL A 78 -9.60 -7.51 4.21
C VAL A 78 -10.94 -6.81 4.42
N ILE A 79 -11.11 -6.16 5.58
CA ILE A 79 -12.28 -5.34 5.89
C ILE A 79 -11.98 -3.88 5.62
N ARG A 80 -10.81 -3.43 6.07
CA ARG A 80 -10.35 -2.05 5.91
C ARG A 80 -8.87 -2.04 5.59
N TYR A 81 -8.45 -1.11 4.76
CA TYR A 81 -7.04 -0.84 4.55
C TYR A 81 -6.80 0.65 4.33
N ARG A 82 -5.57 1.05 4.60
CA ARG A 82 -4.96 2.29 4.16
C ARG A 82 -3.49 2.01 3.87
N PHE A 83 -3.06 2.37 2.66
CA PHE A 83 -1.67 2.41 2.25
C PHE A 83 -1.36 3.85 1.84
N ASN A 84 -0.44 4.53 2.52
CA ASN A 84 -0.14 5.93 2.25
C ASN A 84 1.36 6.11 1.99
N ALA A 85 1.72 6.29 0.73
CA ALA A 85 3.10 6.53 0.33
C ALA A 85 3.41 8.04 0.36
N ALA A 86 4.56 8.39 0.90
CA ALA A 86 4.99 9.79 1.02
C ALA A 86 6.52 9.92 1.00
N LEU A 87 6.99 11.14 0.77
CA LEU A 87 8.35 11.57 1.09
C LEU A 87 8.38 12.10 2.52
N LEU A 88 9.33 11.64 3.32
CA LEU A 88 9.48 12.08 4.71
C LEU A 88 10.04 13.51 4.81
N ARG A 89 10.93 13.92 3.88
CA ARG A 89 11.48 15.29 3.82
C ARG A 89 10.36 16.32 3.56
N ASP A 90 10.52 17.51 4.14
CA ASP A 90 9.67 18.70 3.91
C ASP A 90 8.16 18.50 4.07
N ARG A 91 7.73 18.13 5.29
CA ARG A 91 6.32 18.08 5.73
C ARG A 91 5.50 16.90 5.22
N HIS A 92 6.10 15.74 5.04
CA HIS A 92 5.38 14.50 4.75
C HIS A 92 4.55 14.61 3.46
N ARG A 93 5.23 14.82 2.33
CA ARG A 93 4.60 15.10 1.04
C ARG A 93 4.00 13.80 0.46
N PRO A 94 2.67 13.64 0.37
CA PRO A 94 2.07 12.41 -0.13
C PRO A 94 2.39 12.21 -1.61
N ILE A 95 2.51 10.95 -2.04
CA ILE A 95 2.67 10.55 -3.44
C ILE A 95 1.41 9.87 -3.93
N LEU A 96 0.96 8.84 -3.20
CA LEU A 96 -0.27 8.13 -3.46
C LEU A 96 -0.86 7.58 -2.16
N ARG A 97 -2.17 7.36 -2.16
CA ARG A 97 -2.86 6.71 -1.05
C ARG A 97 -3.95 5.79 -1.56
N TYR A 98 -3.96 4.55 -1.12
CA TYR A 98 -5.07 3.64 -1.29
C TYR A 98 -5.82 3.51 0.03
N ASP A 99 -7.16 3.60 0.01
CA ASP A 99 -7.98 3.31 1.18
C ASP A 99 -9.39 2.87 0.79
N ASN A 100 -10.10 2.29 1.76
CA ASN A 100 -11.51 1.93 1.63
C ASN A 100 -12.36 2.43 2.81
N ALA A 101 -11.98 3.56 3.41
CA ALA A 101 -12.63 4.06 4.62
C ALA A 101 -14.02 4.66 4.37
N HIS A 102 -14.25 5.22 3.16
CA HIS A 102 -15.44 5.97 2.83
C HIS A 102 -15.95 5.63 1.43
N ALA A 103 -17.26 5.39 1.31
CA ALA A 103 -17.92 5.34 0.02
C ALA A 103 -18.03 6.74 -0.57
N TYR A 104 -17.87 6.86 -1.88
CA TYR A 104 -18.06 8.11 -2.61
C TYR A 104 -19.39 8.07 -3.37
N PRO A 105 -20.13 9.19 -3.47
CA PRO A 105 -21.35 9.25 -4.26
C PRO A 105 -21.10 8.81 -5.70
N GLY A 106 -21.91 7.87 -6.18
CA GLY A 106 -21.81 7.35 -7.56
C GLY A 106 -20.86 6.17 -7.75
N HIS A 107 -20.15 5.72 -6.70
CA HIS A 107 -19.30 4.53 -6.77
C HIS A 107 -19.96 3.31 -6.10
N PRO A 108 -19.87 2.11 -6.71
CA PRO A 108 -20.42 0.87 -6.15
C PRO A 108 -19.84 0.46 -4.79
N ASP A 109 -18.60 0.86 -4.49
CA ASP A 109 -17.89 0.48 -3.29
C ASP A 109 -16.91 1.58 -2.82
N ALA A 110 -16.26 1.35 -1.69
CA ALA A 110 -15.41 2.33 -1.03
C ALA A 110 -13.95 2.32 -1.52
N HIS A 111 -13.58 1.54 -2.52
CA HIS A 111 -12.17 1.32 -2.86
C HIS A 111 -11.63 2.44 -3.77
N HIS A 112 -10.75 3.27 -3.22
CA HIS A 112 -10.21 4.42 -3.92
C HIS A 112 -8.68 4.48 -3.87
N LYS A 113 -8.14 5.16 -4.87
CA LYS A 113 -6.77 5.63 -4.95
C LYS A 113 -6.77 7.14 -5.04
N HIS A 114 -5.99 7.79 -4.19
CA HIS A 114 -5.66 9.19 -4.28
C HIS A 114 -4.26 9.32 -4.86
N VAL A 115 -4.10 10.17 -5.86
CA VAL A 115 -2.80 10.51 -6.44
C VAL A 115 -2.45 11.93 -6.02
N PHE A 116 -1.24 12.09 -5.50
CA PHE A 116 -0.68 13.35 -5.02
C PHE A 116 0.67 13.63 -5.65
N ASP A 117 0.99 12.96 -6.78
CA ASP A 117 2.33 12.92 -7.36
C ASP A 117 2.91 14.34 -7.43
N PRO A 118 3.93 14.65 -6.62
CA PRO A 118 4.47 15.99 -6.51
C PRO A 118 5.10 16.50 -7.80
N LEU A 119 5.39 15.60 -8.74
CA LEU A 119 6.02 15.85 -10.03
C LEU A 119 5.04 15.87 -11.18
N ASP A 120 3.78 15.57 -10.92
CA ASP A 120 2.70 15.63 -11.90
C ASP A 120 1.59 16.54 -11.37
N PRO A 121 1.68 17.86 -11.60
CA PRO A 121 0.67 18.81 -11.15
C PRO A 121 -0.74 18.49 -11.65
N ALA A 122 -0.87 17.81 -12.79
CA ALA A 122 -2.16 17.41 -13.34
C ALA A 122 -2.79 16.24 -12.59
N ALA A 123 -1.99 15.45 -11.87
CA ALA A 123 -2.45 14.33 -11.05
C ALA A 123 -2.72 14.73 -9.59
N LEU A 124 -2.37 15.96 -9.17
CA LEU A 124 -2.46 16.39 -7.79
C LEU A 124 -3.93 16.44 -7.31
N GLY A 125 -4.26 15.61 -6.33
CA GLY A 125 -5.60 15.57 -5.72
C GLY A 125 -6.60 14.72 -6.51
N THR A 126 -6.15 14.00 -7.54
CA THR A 126 -7.00 13.08 -8.30
C THR A 126 -7.43 11.92 -7.41
N VAL A 127 -8.72 11.61 -7.44
CA VAL A 127 -9.31 10.43 -6.81
C VAL A 127 -9.79 9.49 -7.90
N GLU A 128 -9.25 8.29 -7.93
CA GLU A 128 -9.63 7.22 -8.84
C GLU A 128 -10.41 6.15 -8.04
N TRP A 129 -11.60 5.82 -8.51
CA TRP A 129 -12.30 4.63 -8.04
C TRP A 129 -11.64 3.40 -8.66
N VAL A 130 -11.09 2.53 -7.82
CA VAL A 130 -10.44 1.29 -8.29
C VAL A 130 -11.37 0.10 -8.22
N GLY A 131 -12.42 0.17 -7.39
CA GLY A 131 -13.34 -0.94 -7.17
C GLY A 131 -12.73 -2.06 -6.33
N GLU A 132 -13.60 -2.86 -5.72
CA GLU A 132 -13.22 -4.06 -4.97
C GLU A 132 -12.41 -5.03 -5.85
N GLU A 133 -12.69 -5.05 -7.15
CA GLU A 133 -12.02 -5.97 -8.09
C GLU A 133 -10.52 -5.70 -8.26
N LEU A 134 -10.11 -4.43 -8.14
CA LEU A 134 -8.72 -3.99 -8.28
C LEU A 134 -8.15 -3.53 -6.94
N GLN A 135 -8.73 -4.00 -5.82
CA GLN A 135 -8.18 -3.76 -4.51
C GLN A 135 -6.71 -4.22 -4.46
N PRO A 136 -5.75 -3.32 -4.13
CA PRO A 136 -4.36 -3.70 -4.05
C PRO A 136 -4.07 -4.46 -2.75
N ASP A 137 -3.09 -5.36 -2.81
CA ASP A 137 -2.37 -5.79 -1.61
C ASP A 137 -1.15 -4.89 -1.37
N LEU A 138 -0.48 -5.11 -0.22
CA LEU A 138 0.73 -4.38 0.14
C LEU A 138 1.82 -4.51 -0.94
N GLY A 139 1.96 -5.70 -1.53
CA GLY A 139 2.96 -5.97 -2.54
C GLY A 139 2.76 -5.13 -3.80
N ALA A 140 1.51 -5.05 -4.30
CA ALA A 140 1.14 -4.22 -5.44
C ALA A 140 1.41 -2.73 -5.18
N VAL A 141 1.15 -2.23 -3.96
CA VAL A 141 1.44 -0.83 -3.61
C VAL A 141 2.95 -0.57 -3.54
N ILE A 142 3.74 -1.52 -3.05
CA ILE A 142 5.22 -1.41 -3.05
C ILE A 142 5.76 -1.46 -4.47
N ASP A 143 5.25 -2.35 -5.32
CA ASP A 143 5.64 -2.44 -6.73
C ASP A 143 5.35 -1.12 -7.45
N GLU A 144 4.19 -0.50 -7.20
CA GLU A 144 3.86 0.82 -7.75
C GLU A 144 4.78 1.93 -7.21
N LEU A 145 5.04 1.96 -5.90
CA LEU A 145 5.94 2.95 -5.30
C LEU A 145 7.37 2.83 -5.86
N PHE A 146 7.85 1.59 -6.04
CA PHE A 146 9.13 1.31 -6.67
C PHE A 146 9.18 1.79 -8.12
N ALA A 147 8.12 1.54 -8.91
CA ALA A 147 8.03 2.02 -10.28
C ALA A 147 8.07 3.56 -10.34
N TRP A 148 7.29 4.24 -9.50
CA TRP A 148 7.32 5.71 -9.39
C TRP A 148 8.72 6.23 -9.03
N TRP A 149 9.39 5.59 -8.06
CA TRP A 149 10.74 5.97 -7.66
C TRP A 149 11.74 5.78 -8.80
N PHE A 150 11.68 4.66 -9.49
CA PHE A 150 12.61 4.34 -10.57
C PHE A 150 12.45 5.28 -11.76
N GLU A 151 11.21 5.62 -12.12
CA GLU A 151 10.90 6.48 -13.26
C GLU A 151 11.15 7.95 -12.96
N LYS A 152 10.77 8.42 -11.77
CA LYS A 152 10.75 9.85 -11.43
C LYS A 152 11.53 10.16 -10.17
N GLY A 153 11.22 9.48 -9.06
CA GLY A 153 11.65 9.86 -7.71
C GLY A 153 13.16 9.88 -7.51
N ARG A 154 13.91 8.94 -8.10
CA ARG A 154 15.37 8.83 -7.93
C ARG A 154 16.16 10.01 -8.50
N PHE A 155 15.55 10.82 -9.38
CA PHE A 155 16.19 11.98 -10.01
C PHE A 155 15.97 13.28 -9.24
N LEU A 156 15.19 13.25 -8.16
CA LEU A 156 14.86 14.44 -7.38
C LEU A 156 15.97 14.95 -6.46
N GLY A 157 17.19 14.42 -6.57
CA GLY A 157 18.29 14.81 -5.69
C GLY A 157 18.03 14.46 -4.21
N LEU A 158 17.17 13.47 -3.95
CA LEU A 158 16.74 13.07 -2.60
C LEU A 158 17.85 12.44 -1.73
N GLY A 159 19.09 12.42 -2.22
CA GLY A 159 20.28 11.93 -1.52
C GLY A 159 21.34 13.00 -1.20
N GLU A 160 21.12 14.26 -1.58
CA GLU A 160 22.04 15.37 -1.28
C GLU A 160 21.42 16.33 -0.26
N GLY A 161 21.57 16.01 1.02
CA GLY A 161 21.26 16.90 2.13
C GLY A 161 21.52 16.21 3.45
#